data_AF-A0A8J3IND3-F1
#
_entry.id   AF-A0A8J3IND3-F1
#
_cell.length_a   1.000
_cell.length_b   1.000
_cell.length_c   1.000
_cell.angle_alpha   90.00
_cell.angle_beta   90.00
_cell.angle_gamma   90.00
#
_symmetry.space_group_name_H-M   'P 1'
#
loop_
_entity.id
_entity.type
_entity.pdbx_description
1 polymer ?
#
loop_
_entity_poly.entity_id
_entity_poly.type
_entity_poly.pdbx_seq_one_letter_code
_entity_poly.pdbx_strand_id
1 'polypeptide(L)'
;MQKRFRRALQAIMYYNDRTDIQEESRWFINPAVIVDLVGGRHAAIKKYLDDHKEEIDEHHKRYGLSAKFNRKPVDIKKRVIIAEEPSGYFCQMDVSSVQADRDY
;
A
#
# COMPACT_ATOMS: atom_id res chain seq x y z
N MET A 1 8.22 4.55 11.57
CA MET A 1 7.35 3.34 11.65
C MET A 1 6.10 3.49 10.79
N GLN A 2 5.31 4.57 10.93
CA GLN A 2 4.08 4.77 10.15
C GLN A 2 4.27 4.75 8.62
N LYS A 3 5.37 5.31 8.08
CA LYS A 3 5.68 5.25 6.63
C LYS A 3 5.68 3.82 6.06
N ARG A 4 6.10 2.84 6.86
CA ARG A 4 6.14 1.43 6.46
C ARG A 4 4.75 0.82 6.38
N PHE A 5 3.88 1.11 7.35
CA PHE A 5 2.50 0.62 7.36
C PHE A 5 1.68 1.27 6.25
N ARG A 6 1.88 2.57 6.00
CA ARG A 6 1.30 3.28 4.85
C ARG A 6 1.67 2.61 3.53
N ARG A 7 2.96 2.34 3.31
CA ARG A 7 3.45 1.69 2.08
C ARG A 7 2.92 0.26 1.93
N ALA A 8 2.82 -0.49 3.03
CA ALA A 8 2.22 -1.82 3.02
C ALA A 8 0.73 -1.76 2.63
N LEU A 9 -0.04 -0.85 3.24
CA LEU A 9 -1.45 -0.63 2.92
C LEU A 9 -1.65 -0.29 1.44
N GLN A 10 -0.91 0.70 0.95
CA GLN A 10 -0.96 1.15 -0.45
C GLN A 10 -0.58 0.04 -1.42
N ALA A 11 0.47 -0.73 -1.13
CA ALA A 11 0.89 -1.84 -1.99
C ALA A 11 -0.18 -2.93 -2.10
N ILE A 12 -0.89 -3.22 -1.00
CA ILE A 12 -1.98 -4.20 -1.01
C ILE A 12 -3.19 -3.67 -1.79
N MET A 13 -3.59 -2.42 -1.57
CA MET A 13 -4.69 -1.79 -2.30
C MET A 13 -4.40 -1.76 -3.81
N TYR A 14 -3.20 -1.31 -4.18
CA TYR A 14 -2.75 -1.33 -5.57
C TYR A 14 -2.76 -2.74 -6.17
N TYR A 15 -2.27 -3.74 -5.43
CA TYR A 15 -2.34 -5.13 -5.88
C TYR A 15 -3.78 -5.60 -6.10
N ASN A 16 -4.70 -5.27 -5.19
CA ASN A 16 -6.11 -5.66 -5.30
C ASN A 16 -6.85 -4.97 -6.46
N ASP A 17 -6.45 -3.74 -6.79
CA ASP A 17 -7.03 -2.92 -7.86
C ASP A 17 -6.61 -3.37 -9.26
N ARG A 18 -5.57 -4.22 -9.37
CA ARG A 18 -5.10 -4.75 -10.64
C ARG A 18 -6.19 -5.55 -11.37
N THR A 19 -6.32 -5.31 -12.67
CA THR A 19 -7.29 -5.99 -13.53
C THR A 19 -6.84 -7.38 -13.98
N ASP A 20 -5.54 -7.67 -13.88
CA ASP A 20 -4.93 -8.93 -14.34
C ASP A 20 -4.92 -10.04 -13.28
N ILE A 21 -5.41 -9.77 -12.07
CA ILE A 21 -5.50 -10.77 -10.99
C ILE A 21 -6.91 -11.33 -10.84
N GLN A 22 -6.99 -12.61 -10.48
CA GLN A 22 -8.26 -13.26 -10.12
C GLN A 22 -8.79 -12.74 -8.79
N GLU A 23 -10.11 -12.77 -8.61
CA GLU A 23 -10.75 -12.23 -7.41
C GLU A 23 -10.27 -12.91 -6.12
N GLU A 24 -10.09 -14.22 -6.17
CA GLU A 24 -9.61 -15.05 -5.06
C GLU A 24 -8.15 -14.74 -4.69
N SER A 25 -7.41 -14.13 -5.62
CA SER A 25 -6.04 -13.69 -5.38
C SER A 25 -5.96 -12.40 -4.56
N ARG A 26 -7.03 -11.61 -4.46
CA ARG A 26 -7.09 -10.37 -3.66
C ARG A 26 -6.94 -10.63 -2.16
N TRP A 27 -6.41 -9.65 -1.44
CA TRP A 27 -6.11 -9.74 -0.01
C TRP A 27 -7.05 -8.87 0.81
N PHE A 28 -7.65 -9.46 1.85
CA PHE A 28 -8.37 -8.71 2.86
C PHE A 28 -7.36 -8.03 3.80
N ILE A 29 -7.44 -6.71 3.87
CA ILE A 29 -6.51 -5.89 4.65
C ILE A 29 -6.88 -6.00 6.14
N ASN A 30 -5.98 -6.57 6.95
CA ASN A 30 -6.11 -6.65 8.39
C ASN A 30 -4.72 -6.57 9.06
N PRO A 31 -4.63 -6.46 10.40
CA PRO A 31 -3.33 -6.31 11.04
C PRO A 31 -2.39 -7.51 10.82
N ALA A 32 -2.93 -8.74 10.76
CA ALA A 32 -2.13 -9.94 10.53
C ALA A 32 -1.46 -9.92 9.15
N VAL A 33 -2.18 -9.54 8.09
CA VAL A 33 -1.62 -9.51 6.73
C VAL A 33 -0.52 -8.45 6.58
N ILE A 34 -0.65 -7.33 7.31
CA ILE A 34 0.39 -6.29 7.34
C ILE A 34 1.61 -6.78 8.15
N VAL A 35 1.40 -7.50 9.26
CA VAL A 35 2.48 -8.18 9.99
C VAL A 35 3.17 -9.21 9.11
N ASP A 36 2.43 -9.96 8.30
CA ASP A 36 3.05 -10.93 7.40
C ASP A 36 3.86 -10.20 6.32
N LEU A 37 3.34 -9.12 5.73
CA LEU A 37 4.03 -8.39 4.67
C LEU A 37 5.27 -7.64 5.16
N VAL A 38 5.16 -6.89 6.26
CA VAL A 38 6.23 -6.01 6.76
C VAL A 38 6.65 -6.29 8.20
N GLY A 39 6.02 -7.17 8.94
CA GLY A 39 6.32 -7.36 10.37
C GLY A 39 5.98 -6.13 11.22
N GLY A 40 6.43 -6.16 12.48
CA GLY A 40 6.13 -5.14 13.47
C GLY A 40 5.14 -5.61 14.52
N ARG A 41 4.80 -4.72 15.46
CA ARG A 41 3.89 -5.06 16.56
C ARG A 41 2.44 -4.96 16.09
N HIS A 42 1.67 -6.04 16.26
CA HIS A 42 0.26 -6.13 15.88
C HIS A 42 -0.58 -4.95 16.43
N ALA A 43 -0.39 -4.56 17.69
CA ALA A 43 -1.13 -3.45 18.30
C ALA A 43 -0.87 -2.09 17.60
N ALA A 44 0.38 -1.83 17.20
CA ALA A 44 0.72 -0.58 16.51
C ALA A 44 0.12 -0.55 15.09
N ILE A 45 0.09 -1.69 14.42
CA ILE A 45 -0.53 -1.85 13.10
C ILE A 45 -2.04 -1.69 13.21
N LYS A 46 -2.67 -2.34 14.20
CA LYS A 46 -4.12 -2.22 14.44
C LYS A 46 -4.51 -0.75 14.61
N LYS A 47 -3.81 0.00 15.47
CA LYS A 47 -4.06 1.43 15.64
C LYS A 47 -3.98 2.20 14.32
N TYR A 48 -2.93 1.94 13.52
CA TYR A 48 -2.78 2.58 12.21
C TYR A 48 -3.93 2.24 11.24
N LEU A 49 -4.38 0.98 11.20
CA LEU A 49 -5.50 0.58 10.34
C LEU A 49 -6.84 1.13 10.85
N ASP A 50 -7.03 1.26 12.17
CA ASP A 50 -8.22 1.89 12.75
C ASP A 50 -8.31 3.38 12.30
N ASP A 51 -7.17 4.09 12.22
CA ASP A 51 -7.10 5.48 11.73
C ASP A 51 -7.45 5.61 10.22
N HIS A 52 -7.39 4.52 9.45
CA HIS A 52 -7.70 4.46 8.01
C HIS A 52 -8.92 3.57 7.71
N LYS A 53 -9.74 3.32 8.73
CA LYS A 53 -10.80 2.31 8.66
C LYS A 53 -11.81 2.56 7.54
N GLU A 54 -12.22 3.81 7.34
CA GLU A 54 -13.20 4.18 6.32
C GLU A 54 -12.73 3.83 4.91
N GLU A 55 -11.51 4.23 4.54
CA GLU A 55 -10.88 3.91 3.25
C GLU A 55 -10.76 2.39 3.04
N ILE A 56 -10.36 1.67 4.10
CA ILE A 56 -10.21 0.21 4.06
C ILE A 56 -11.56 -0.48 3.88
N ASP A 57 -12.59 -0.05 4.61
CA ASP A 57 -13.93 -0.63 4.54
C ASP A 57 -14.56 -0.39 3.15
N GLU A 58 -14.37 0.80 2.56
CA GLU A 58 -14.79 1.09 1.19
C GLU A 58 -14.10 0.19 0.17
N HIS A 59 -12.79 0.01 0.30
CA HIS A 59 -12.02 -0.88 -0.56
C HIS A 59 -12.48 -2.34 -0.41
N HIS A 60 -12.77 -2.80 0.83
CA HIS A 60 -13.33 -4.13 1.06
C HIS A 60 -14.70 -4.29 0.43
N LYS A 61 -15.57 -3.29 0.57
CA LYS A 61 -16.91 -3.29 -0.01
C LYS A 61 -16.86 -3.35 -1.53
N ARG A 62 -15.97 -2.58 -2.16
CA ARG A 62 -15.79 -2.53 -3.62
C ARG A 62 -15.51 -3.92 -4.22
N TYR A 63 -14.70 -4.73 -3.55
CA TYR A 63 -14.28 -6.05 -4.03
C TYR A 63 -14.92 -7.24 -3.29
N GLY A 64 -15.91 -6.98 -2.42
CA GLY A 64 -16.57 -8.03 -1.62
C GLY A 64 -15.62 -8.80 -0.69
N LEU A 65 -14.55 -8.16 -0.23
CA LEU A 65 -13.50 -8.80 0.55
C LEU A 65 -13.96 -9.09 1.97
N SER A 66 -13.55 -10.25 2.47
CA SER A 66 -13.69 -10.64 3.86
C SER A 66 -12.50 -11.51 4.26
N ALA A 67 -12.33 -11.75 5.56
CA ALA A 67 -11.20 -12.53 6.09
C ALA A 67 -11.02 -13.92 5.44
N LYS A 68 -12.07 -14.50 4.84
CA LYS A 68 -11.99 -15.77 4.10
C LYS A 68 -11.01 -15.71 2.92
N PHE A 69 -10.87 -14.54 2.27
CA PHE A 69 -9.96 -14.35 1.13
C PHE A 69 -8.50 -14.55 1.51
N ASN A 70 -8.15 -14.42 2.79
CA ASN A 70 -6.79 -14.65 3.28
C ASN A 70 -6.51 -16.14 3.57
N ARG A 71 -7.51 -17.03 3.50
CA ARG A 71 -7.34 -18.48 3.67
C ARG A 71 -6.79 -19.10 2.39
N LYS A 72 -5.54 -18.81 2.07
CA LYS A 72 -4.84 -19.34 0.88
C LYS A 72 -3.44 -19.84 1.23
N PRO A 73 -2.93 -20.89 0.56
CA PRO A 73 -1.63 -21.50 0.85
C PRO A 73 -0.45 -20.69 0.25
N VAL A 74 -0.58 -19.37 0.17
CA VAL A 74 0.40 -18.48 -0.46
C VAL A 74 0.71 -17.36 0.51
N ASP A 75 2.00 -17.05 0.67
CA ASP A 75 2.47 -15.91 1.46
C ASP A 75 2.28 -14.60 0.67
N ILE A 76 1.76 -13.57 1.33
CA ILE A 76 1.57 -12.24 0.73
C ILE A 76 2.88 -11.63 0.21
N LYS A 77 4.03 -11.91 0.84
CA LYS A 77 5.34 -11.42 0.38
C LYS A 77 5.72 -11.91 -1.01
N LYS A 78 5.17 -13.05 -1.43
CA LYS A 78 5.42 -13.62 -2.78
C LYS A 78 4.58 -12.96 -3.87
N ARG A 79 3.59 -12.14 -3.49
CA ARG A 79 2.59 -11.55 -4.41
C ARG A 79 2.59 -10.04 -4.41
N VAL A 80 2.73 -9.43 -3.23
CA VAL A 80 2.68 -7.98 -3.05
C VAL A 80 4.11 -7.46 -2.88
N ILE A 81 4.54 -6.65 -3.85
CA ILE A 81 5.84 -5.97 -3.80
C ILE A 81 5.62 -4.56 -3.28
N ILE A 82 6.38 -4.17 -2.26
CA ILE A 82 6.40 -2.79 -1.79
C ILE A 82 7.49 -2.06 -2.57
N ALA A 83 7.10 -1.08 -3.39
CA ALA A 83 8.08 -0.22 -4.06
C ALA A 83 9.00 0.42 -3.01
N GLU A 84 10.31 0.20 -3.13
CA GLU A 84 11.32 0.96 -2.37
C GLU A 84 11.31 2.41 -2.88
N GLU A 85 11.19 3.38 -1.98
CA GLU A 85 11.57 4.76 -2.36
C GLU A 85 13.03 4.69 -2.84
N PRO A 86 13.41 5.38 -3.91
CA PRO A 86 14.79 5.38 -4.35
C PRO A 86 15.66 5.86 -3.17
N SER A 87 16.60 5.01 -2.75
CA SER A 87 17.61 5.37 -1.79
C SER A 87 18.45 6.50 -2.38
N GLY A 88 18.09 7.76 -2.11
CA GLY A 88 18.97 8.91 -2.24
C GLY A 88 19.53 9.24 -3.64
N TYR A 89 19.10 8.62 -4.74
CA TYR A 89 19.37 9.12 -6.08
C TYR A 89 18.13 9.83 -6.62
N PHE A 90 17.82 10.98 -6.01
CA PHE A 90 17.26 12.06 -6.79
C PHE A 90 18.34 12.45 -7.80
N CYS A 91 18.20 12.01 -9.04
CA CYS A 91 18.74 12.83 -10.12
C CYS A 91 17.98 14.15 -10.02
N GLN A 92 18.70 15.16 -9.56
CA GLN A 92 18.31 16.55 -9.54
C GLN A 92 17.95 16.94 -10.98
N MET A 93 16.67 16.81 -11.33
CA MET A 93 16.09 17.72 -12.32
C MET A 93 15.53 18.90 -11.53
N ASP A 94 16.44 19.75 -11.09
CA ASP A 94 16.15 21.18 -11.07
C ASP A 94 15.81 21.56 -12.51
N VAL A 95 14.53 21.78 -12.76
CA VAL A 95 14.15 22.85 -13.68
C VAL A 95 13.36 23.83 -12.85
N SER A 96 14.13 24.65 -12.14
CA SER A 96 13.65 25.87 -11.53
C SER A 96 12.85 26.66 -12.57
N SER A 97 11.71 27.18 -12.14
CA SER A 97 11.00 28.28 -12.77
C SER A 97 11.98 29.28 -13.38
N VAL A 98 11.84 29.53 -14.68
CA VAL A 98 12.24 30.80 -15.29
C VAL A 98 10.97 31.40 -15.88
N GLN A 99 10.17 32.03 -15.03
CA GLN A 99 9.60 33.31 -15.42
C GLN A 99 10.74 34.32 -15.33
N ALA A 100 11.18 34.82 -16.48
CA ALA A 100 11.94 36.06 -16.56
C ALA A 100 11.51 36.78 -17.83
N ASP A 101 10.57 37.70 -17.64
CA ASP A 101 10.43 38.87 -18.48
C ASP A 101 11.81 39.51 -18.70
N ARG A 102 12.15 39.75 -19.96
CA ARG A 102 13.11 40.78 -20.34
C ARG A 102 12.52 41.58 -21.49
N ASP A 103 11.94 42.70 -21.11
CA ASP A 103 12.01 43.93 -21.88
C ASP A 103 13.47 44.21 -22.25
N TYR A 104 13.75 44.28 -23.56
CA TYR A 104 14.62 45.28 -24.16
C TYR A 104 14.30 45.40 -25.66
#